data_AF-A0ABD6EJJ6-F1
#
_entry.id   AF-A0ABD6EJJ6-F1
#
_cell.length_a   1.000
_cell.length_b   1.000
_cell.length_c   1.000
_cell.angle_alpha   90.00
_cell.angle_beta   90.00
_cell.angle_gamma   90.00
#
_symmetry.space_group_name_H-M   'P 1'
#
loop_
_entity.id
_entity.type
_entity.pdbx_description
1 polymer ?
#
loop_
_entity_poly.entity_id
_entity_poly.type
_entity_poly.pdbx_seq_one_letter_code
_entity_poly.pdbx_strand_id
1 'polypeptide(L)'
;MLAVIKWLSFIEVLLVILQLLATYSLVVEFFSELRFLSILGSHRNLVSSFIGNLGNDDVPHLRYLRLYHAMVPEEVLRRMLLRRKNLIINPRRGYILTFTVHNGDPQFNDTFTGNMNLLENDLLEEPGFCCL
;
A
#
# COMPACT_ATOMS: atom_id res chain seq x y z
N MET A 1 -4.95 52.23 -0.76
CA MET A 1 -4.27 51.47 0.31
C MET A 1 -5.01 50.16 0.63
N LEU A 2 -6.30 50.18 0.96
CA LEU A 2 -7.10 48.95 1.24
C LEU A 2 -7.14 47.90 0.10
N ALA A 3 -7.17 48.34 -1.16
CA ALA A 3 -7.20 47.42 -2.31
C ALA A 3 -5.91 46.60 -2.46
N VAL A 4 -4.75 47.20 -2.16
CA VAL A 4 -3.43 46.55 -2.24
C VAL A 4 -3.27 45.49 -1.14
N ILE A 5 -3.78 45.78 0.06
CA ILE A 5 -3.77 44.84 1.20
C ILE A 5 -4.63 43.60 0.92
N LYS A 6 -5.83 43.78 0.35
CA LYS A 6 -6.69 42.66 -0.06
C LYS A 6 -6.07 41.81 -1.17
N TRP A 7 -5.33 42.44 -2.10
CA TRP A 7 -4.64 41.75 -3.18
C TRP A 7 -3.47 40.90 -2.66
N LEU A 8 -2.68 41.43 -1.72
CA LEU A 8 -1.59 40.69 -1.07
C LEU A 8 -2.12 39.48 -0.28
N SER A 9 -3.22 39.64 0.47
CA SER A 9 -3.84 38.51 1.19
C SER A 9 -4.38 37.41 0.27
N PHE A 10 -4.82 37.77 -0.95
CA PHE A 10 -5.28 36.80 -1.94
C PHE A 10 -4.12 35.95 -2.51
N ILE A 11 -2.97 36.58 -2.73
CA ILE A 11 -1.76 35.90 -3.21
C ILE A 11 -1.24 34.88 -2.18
N GLU A 12 -1.25 35.24 -0.89
CA GLU A 12 -0.82 34.34 0.19
C GLU A 12 -1.71 33.09 0.28
N VAL A 13 -3.04 33.26 0.19
CA VAL A 13 -3.98 32.13 0.18
C VAL A 13 -3.77 31.26 -1.06
N LEU A 14 -3.56 31.85 -2.23
CA LEU A 14 -3.29 31.12 -3.47
C LEU A 14 -1.98 30.31 -3.38
N LEU A 15 -0.92 30.89 -2.79
CA LEU A 15 0.34 30.20 -2.55
C LEU A 15 0.18 29.00 -1.62
N VAL A 16 -0.59 29.13 -0.54
CA VAL A 16 -0.88 28.01 0.37
C VAL A 16 -1.65 26.90 -0.36
N ILE A 17 -2.65 27.25 -1.16
CA ILE A 17 -3.41 26.27 -1.95
C ILE A 17 -2.49 25.55 -2.96
N LEU A 18 -1.66 26.31 -3.69
CA LEU A 18 -0.71 25.73 -4.65
C LEU A 18 0.30 24.81 -3.96
N GLN A 19 0.78 25.18 -2.77
CA GLN A 19 1.71 24.36 -2.00
C GLN A 19 1.05 23.08 -1.46
N LEU A 20 -0.21 23.14 -1.02
CA LEU A 20 -1.00 21.97 -0.65
C LEU A 20 -1.27 21.06 -1.85
N LEU A 21 -1.63 21.62 -3.01
CA LEU A 21 -1.84 20.87 -4.25
C LEU A 21 -0.54 20.20 -4.72
N ALA A 22 0.58 20.91 -4.67
CA ALA A 22 1.89 20.36 -5.02
C ALA A 22 2.29 19.22 -4.06
N THR A 23 2.09 19.41 -2.76
CA THR A 23 2.35 18.38 -1.75
C THR A 23 1.46 17.16 -1.98
N TYR A 24 0.17 17.37 -2.25
CA TYR A 24 -0.77 16.31 -2.58
C TYR A 24 -0.34 15.56 -3.85
N SER A 25 0.05 16.27 -4.90
CA SER A 25 0.52 15.68 -6.15
C SER A 25 1.77 14.82 -5.94
N LEU A 26 2.75 15.31 -5.16
CA LEU A 26 3.95 14.54 -4.82
C LEU A 26 3.63 13.29 -4.00
N VAL A 27 2.67 13.39 -3.08
CA VAL A 27 2.21 12.25 -2.29
C VAL A 27 1.52 11.21 -3.18
N VAL A 28 0.63 11.64 -4.09
CA VAL A 28 -0.05 10.75 -5.05
C VAL A 28 0.96 10.09 -5.99
N GLU A 29 1.92 10.84 -6.53
CA GLU A 29 2.97 10.30 -7.40
C GLU A 29 3.87 9.30 -6.65
N PHE A 30 4.21 9.60 -5.39
CA PHE A 30 4.94 8.66 -4.55
C PHE A 30 4.16 7.35 -4.35
N PHE A 31 2.86 7.44 -4.05
CA PHE A 31 2.02 6.25 -3.89
C PHE A 31 1.78 5.51 -5.21
N SER A 32 1.74 6.21 -6.35
CA SER A 32 1.59 5.56 -7.66
C SER A 32 2.78 4.66 -7.99
N GLU A 33 4.00 5.12 -7.69
CA GLU A 33 5.24 4.36 -7.89
C GLU A 33 5.56 3.37 -6.77
N LEU A 34 4.78 3.36 -5.68
CA LEU A 34 5.05 2.51 -4.52
C LEU A 34 4.89 1.03 -4.87
N ARG A 35 6.02 0.30 -4.91
CA ARG A 35 6.05 -1.14 -5.19
C ARG A 35 6.03 -2.01 -3.94
N PHE A 36 6.52 -1.47 -2.83
CA PHE A 36 6.72 -2.21 -1.59
C PHE A 36 6.22 -1.39 -0.41
N LEU A 37 5.39 -2.00 0.43
CA LEU A 37 4.86 -1.37 1.62
C LEU A 37 5.05 -2.29 2.82
N SER A 38 5.72 -1.77 3.85
CA SER A 38 5.90 -2.44 5.15
C SER A 38 5.16 -1.63 6.21
N ILE A 39 4.10 -2.21 6.77
CA ILE A 39 3.35 -1.63 7.88
C ILE A 39 3.72 -2.42 9.13
N LEU A 40 4.46 -1.75 10.01
CA LEU A 40 4.79 -2.22 11.35
C LEU A 40 3.94 -1.43 12.33
N GLY A 41 3.07 -2.09 13.09
CA GLY A 41 2.25 -1.35 14.07
C GLY A 41 1.26 -2.19 14.83
N SER A 42 0.87 -1.72 16.02
CA SER A 42 -0.05 -2.39 16.94
C SER A 42 -1.50 -1.87 16.88
N HIS A 43 -1.77 -0.83 16.10
CA HIS A 43 -3.08 -0.16 16.03
C HIS A 43 -4.03 -0.84 15.02
N ARG A 44 -4.67 -1.94 15.45
CA ARG A 44 -5.52 -2.81 14.60
C ARG A 44 -6.55 -2.08 13.73
N ASN A 45 -7.31 -1.15 14.33
CA ASN A 45 -8.50 -0.59 13.68
C ASN A 45 -8.16 0.37 12.53
N LEU A 46 -7.10 1.17 12.69
CA LEU A 46 -6.65 2.10 11.66
C LEU A 46 -6.01 1.36 10.49
N VAL A 47 -5.16 0.37 10.78
CA VAL A 47 -4.48 -0.38 9.72
C VAL A 47 -5.47 -1.25 8.93
N SER A 48 -6.41 -1.92 9.59
CA SER A 48 -7.45 -2.70 8.92
C SER A 48 -8.30 -1.84 7.98
N SER A 49 -8.74 -0.66 8.44
CA SER A 49 -9.55 0.26 7.63
C SER A 49 -8.76 0.81 6.44
N PHE A 50 -7.50 1.18 6.65
CA PHE A 50 -6.61 1.64 5.59
C PHE A 50 -6.38 0.55 4.53
N ILE A 51 -5.99 -0.66 4.95
CA ILE A 51 -5.74 -1.79 4.03
C ILE A 51 -6.99 -2.22 3.28
N GLY A 52 -8.15 -2.24 3.94
CA GLY A 52 -9.42 -2.62 3.30
C GLY A 52 -9.87 -1.66 2.21
N ASN A 53 -9.50 -0.37 2.35
CA ASN A 53 -9.83 0.70 1.41
C ASN A 53 -8.73 0.95 0.37
N LEU A 54 -7.54 0.36 0.53
CA LEU A 54 -6.43 0.54 -0.40
C LEU A 54 -6.80 -0.02 -1.78
N GLY A 55 -7.19 0.87 -2.68
CA GLY A 55 -7.63 0.54 -4.03
C GLY A 55 -6.46 0.18 -4.94
N ASN A 56 -6.81 -0.30 -6.14
CA ASN A 56 -5.81 -0.49 -7.19
C ASN A 56 -5.29 0.86 -7.69
N ASP A 57 -6.13 1.90 -7.71
CA ASP A 57 -5.75 3.21 -8.24
C ASP A 57 -4.89 4.02 -7.25
N ASP A 58 -4.99 3.74 -5.95
CA ASP A 58 -4.21 4.44 -4.92
C ASP A 58 -2.73 4.05 -4.94
N VAL A 59 -2.44 2.79 -5.27
CA VAL A 59 -1.10 2.18 -5.26
C VAL A 59 -0.98 1.13 -6.38
N PRO A 60 -1.12 1.52 -7.67
CA PRO A 60 -1.21 0.62 -8.82
C PRO A 60 -0.01 -0.31 -8.98
N HIS A 61 1.17 0.14 -8.58
CA HIS A 61 2.40 -0.63 -8.72
C HIS A 61 2.78 -1.45 -7.48
N LEU A 62 1.97 -1.45 -6.43
CA LEU A 62 2.23 -2.24 -5.22
C LEU A 62 2.23 -3.74 -5.53
N ARG A 63 3.38 -4.37 -5.27
CA ARG A 63 3.65 -5.81 -5.49
C ARG A 63 3.85 -6.56 -4.19
N TYR A 64 4.34 -5.92 -3.14
CA TYR A 64 4.58 -6.58 -1.85
C TYR A 64 4.02 -5.76 -0.69
N LEU A 65 3.28 -6.43 0.19
CA LEU A 65 2.70 -5.87 1.39
C LEU A 65 3.11 -6.71 2.62
N ARG A 66 3.92 -6.13 3.50
CA ARG A 66 4.33 -6.71 4.79
C ARG A 66 3.51 -6.08 5.91
N LEU A 67 2.84 -6.89 6.73
CA LEU A 67 1.90 -6.43 7.78
C LEU A 67 2.27 -6.93 9.18
N TYR A 68 3.56 -7.00 9.51
CA TYR A 68 3.99 -7.55 10.79
C TYR A 68 3.35 -6.80 11.96
N HIS A 69 2.71 -7.56 12.85
CA HIS A 69 1.99 -7.09 14.04
C HIS A 69 0.71 -6.27 13.80
N ALA A 70 0.32 -6.02 12.53
CA ALA A 70 -0.80 -5.14 12.19
C ALA A 70 -2.19 -5.75 12.45
N MET A 71 -2.28 -7.06 12.72
CA MET A 71 -3.51 -7.77 13.08
C MET A 71 -4.72 -7.39 12.21
N VAL A 72 -4.53 -7.38 10.89
CA VAL A 72 -5.58 -7.19 9.90
C VAL A 72 -6.41 -8.47 9.77
N PRO A 73 -7.76 -8.42 9.77
CA PRO A 73 -8.60 -9.60 9.58
C PRO A 73 -8.28 -10.30 8.26
N GLU A 74 -8.23 -11.63 8.28
CA GLU A 74 -7.81 -12.42 7.11
C GLU A 74 -8.77 -12.21 5.92
N GLU A 75 -10.06 -12.03 6.18
CA GLU A 75 -11.08 -11.78 5.17
C GLU A 75 -10.83 -10.48 4.39
N VAL A 76 -10.23 -9.47 5.04
CA VAL A 76 -9.82 -8.22 4.37
C VAL A 76 -8.67 -8.51 3.41
N LEU A 77 -7.67 -9.27 3.86
CA LEU A 77 -6.50 -9.64 3.05
C LEU A 77 -6.89 -10.54 1.86
N ARG A 78 -7.78 -11.51 2.08
CA ARG A 78 -8.32 -12.38 1.03
C ARG A 78 -9.05 -11.56 -0.04
N ARG A 79 -9.93 -10.64 0.36
CA ARG A 79 -10.62 -9.73 -0.58
C ARG A 79 -9.65 -8.81 -1.33
N MET A 80 -8.53 -8.43 -0.71
CA MET A 80 -7.50 -7.63 -1.36
C MET A 80 -6.76 -8.44 -2.44
N LEU A 81 -6.34 -9.66 -2.11
CA LEU A 81 -5.70 -10.59 -3.06
C LEU A 81 -6.57 -10.89 -4.28
N LEU A 82 -7.87 -11.10 -4.09
CA LEU A 82 -8.79 -11.35 -5.22
C LEU A 82 -8.87 -10.16 -6.18
N ARG A 83 -8.81 -8.93 -5.65
CA ARG A 83 -8.79 -7.70 -6.43
C ARG A 83 -7.42 -7.42 -7.06
N ARG A 84 -6.35 -8.00 -6.51
CA ARG A 84 -4.94 -7.73 -6.86
C ARG A 84 -4.14 -9.02 -7.03
N LYS A 85 -4.31 -9.67 -8.18
CA LYS A 85 -3.72 -11.00 -8.47
C LYS A 85 -2.19 -11.06 -8.38
N ASN A 86 -1.50 -9.93 -8.57
CA ASN A 86 -0.04 -9.84 -8.53
C ASN A 86 0.51 -9.35 -7.18
N LEU A 87 -0.36 -9.10 -6.20
CA LEU A 87 0.05 -8.63 -4.87
C LEU A 87 0.45 -9.82 -4.02
N ILE A 88 1.64 -9.74 -3.44
CA ILE A 88 2.14 -10.67 -2.43
C ILE A 88 1.87 -10.06 -1.06
N ILE A 89 1.12 -10.79 -0.22
CA ILE A 89 0.82 -10.36 1.15
C ILE A 89 1.58 -11.26 2.13
N ASN A 90 2.42 -10.65 2.96
CA ASN A 90 3.16 -11.29 4.04
C ASN A 90 2.62 -10.79 5.40
N PRO A 91 1.57 -11.44 5.95
CA PRO A 91 0.91 -10.96 7.15
C PRO A 91 1.68 -11.30 8.44
N ARG A 92 2.59 -12.28 8.40
CA ARG A 92 3.40 -12.73 9.53
C ARG A 92 4.67 -13.42 9.03
N ARG A 93 5.72 -13.41 9.86
CA ARG A 93 7.03 -13.98 9.50
C ARG A 93 6.89 -15.42 9.00
N GLY A 94 7.60 -15.71 7.90
CA GLY A 94 7.66 -17.05 7.30
C GLY A 94 6.35 -17.51 6.64
N TYR A 95 5.41 -16.60 6.38
CA TYR A 95 4.11 -16.94 5.81
C TYR A 95 3.66 -15.92 4.77
N ILE A 96 3.12 -16.43 3.67
CA ILE A 96 2.57 -15.63 2.59
C ILE A 96 1.16 -16.10 2.31
N LEU A 97 0.24 -15.14 2.27
CA LEU A 97 -1.12 -15.42 1.87
C LEU A 97 -1.20 -15.46 0.34
N THR A 98 -1.64 -16.60 -0.17
CA THR A 98 -1.81 -16.86 -1.61
C THR A 98 -3.13 -17.60 -1.85
N PHE A 99 -3.58 -17.65 -3.10
CA PHE A 99 -4.71 -18.47 -3.49
C PHE A 99 -4.46 -19.10 -4.86
N THR A 100 -5.12 -20.22 -5.10
CA THR A 100 -5.25 -20.83 -6.41
C THR A 100 -6.72 -20.82 -6.83
N VAL A 101 -7.00 -20.87 -8.13
CA VAL A 101 -8.38 -20.97 -8.62
C VAL A 101 -8.65 -22.42 -8.96
N HIS A 102 -9.63 -23.03 -8.30
CA HIS A 102 -10.06 -24.40 -8.56
C HIS A 102 -11.56 -24.39 -8.89
N ASN A 103 -11.92 -24.89 -10.07
CA ASN A 103 -13.31 -24.86 -10.58
C ASN A 103 -13.96 -23.46 -10.61
N GLY A 104 -13.16 -22.41 -10.77
CA GLY A 104 -13.65 -21.02 -10.78
C GLY A 104 -13.69 -20.36 -9.39
N ASP A 105 -13.53 -21.13 -8.31
CA ASP A 105 -13.53 -20.63 -6.94
C ASP A 105 -12.10 -20.44 -6.42
N PRO A 106 -11.80 -19.33 -5.72
CA PRO A 106 -10.51 -19.12 -5.08
C PRO A 106 -10.36 -19.99 -3.83
N GLN A 107 -9.33 -20.84 -3.81
CA GLN A 107 -8.89 -21.60 -2.65
C GLN A 107 -7.63 -20.97 -2.07
N PHE A 108 -7.74 -20.46 -0.85
CA PHE A 108 -6.64 -19.83 -0.14
C PHE A 108 -5.77 -20.87 0.54
N ASN A 109 -4.46 -20.63 0.53
CA ASN A 109 -3.51 -21.53 1.16
C ASN A 109 -3.37 -21.21 2.66
N ASP A 110 -3.61 -22.20 3.51
CA ASP A 110 -3.41 -22.10 4.97
C ASP A 110 -1.92 -22.11 5.35
N THR A 111 -1.06 -22.60 4.44
CA THR A 111 0.41 -22.64 4.58
C THR A 111 1.08 -22.24 3.26
N PHE A 112 2.15 -21.44 3.33
CA PHE A 112 3.00 -21.19 2.17
C PHE A 112 3.95 -22.37 2.00
N THR A 113 3.83 -23.10 0.89
CA THR A 113 4.68 -24.26 0.57
C THR A 113 5.92 -23.90 -0.23
N GLY A 114 6.09 -22.63 -0.60
CA GLY A 114 7.25 -22.14 -1.33
C GLY A 114 8.46 -21.84 -0.43
N ASN A 115 9.59 -21.55 -1.06
CA ASN A 115 10.80 -21.16 -0.36
C ASN A 115 10.81 -19.64 -0.15
N MET A 116 10.63 -19.21 1.10
CA MET A 116 10.65 -17.79 1.48
C MET A 116 11.95 -17.09 1.06
N ASN A 117 13.09 -17.77 1.16
CA ASN A 117 14.38 -17.18 0.80
C ASN A 117 14.48 -16.95 -0.71
N LEU A 118 13.91 -17.83 -1.54
CA LEU A 118 13.87 -17.61 -2.98
C LEU A 118 13.01 -16.39 -3.32
N LEU A 119 11.84 -16.27 -2.70
CA LEU A 119 11.01 -15.10 -2.93
C LEU A 119 11.68 -13.81 -2.47
N GLU A 120 12.31 -13.81 -1.29
CA GLU A 120 13.05 -12.64 -0.81
C GLU A 120 14.21 -12.29 -1.75
N ASN A 121 14.90 -13.28 -2.32
CA ASN A 121 15.93 -13.05 -3.35
C ASN A 121 15.34 -12.46 -4.63
N ASP A 122 14.24 -13.00 -5.14
CA ASP A 122 13.56 -12.46 -6.34
C ASP A 122 13.12 -11.01 -6.10
N LEU A 123 12.64 -10.70 -4.89
CA LEU A 123 12.28 -9.34 -4.52
C LEU A 123 13.52 -8.45 -4.37
N LEU A 124 14.65 -8.94 -3.89
CA LEU A 124 15.92 -8.18 -3.79
C LEU A 124 16.47 -7.75 -5.16
N GLU A 125 16.14 -8.47 -6.23
CA GLU A 125 16.48 -8.06 -7.59
C GLU A 125 15.65 -6.87 -8.08
N GLU A 126 14.51 -6.59 -7.45
CA GLU A 126 13.68 -5.44 -7.81
C GLU A 126 14.23 -4.13 -7.18
N PRO A 127 14.38 -3.06 -7.99
CA PRO A 127 14.84 -1.77 -7.49
C PRO A 127 13.98 -1.25 -6.34
N GLY A 128 14.64 -0.97 -5.20
CA GLY A 128 14.00 -0.39 -4.01
C GLY A 128 13.56 -1.39 -2.94
N PHE A 129 13.67 -2.71 -3.17
CA PHE A 129 13.32 -3.70 -2.14
C PHE A 129 14.38 -3.87 -1.05
N CYS A 130 15.66 -3.64 -1.36
CA CYS A 130 16.78 -3.85 -0.42
C CYS A 130 16.72 -3.01 0.86
N CYS A 131 15.83 -2.02 0.93
CA CYS A 131 15.66 -1.11 2.06
C CYS A 131 14.42 -1.40 2.94
N LEU A 132 13.74 -2.55 2.78
CA LEU A 132 12.41 -2.85 3.36
C LEU A 132 12.34 -3.68 4.65
#